data_AF-F3FSS1-F1
#
_entry.id   AF-F3FSS1-F1
#
_cell.length_a   1.000
_cell.length_b   1.000
_cell.length_c   1.000
_cell.angle_alpha   90.00
_cell.angle_beta   90.00
_cell.angle_gamma   90.00
#
_symmetry.space_group_name_H-M   'P 1'
#
loop_
_entity.id
_entity.type
_entity.pdbx_description
1 polymer ?
#
loop_
_entity_poly.entity_id
_entity_poly.type
_entity_poly.pdbx_seq_one_letter_code
_entity_poly.pdbx_strand_id
1 'polypeptide(L)'
;VDARHAGVRHSDDWDGFGQRTTGSGTSVYDNVPLPATHVIPFEQRFKYQTAFYQLVLLAVLAGIGRAVERDIAQEVRDRKRVFSHGNAGSVSQDSQVQQVVGQIAAQVYAAEAATLRSAEPLQRAYVARFGNDPQREKDANIAAEIETAKAQVIVSELVLRAATELFNALGASGVSVNKALDRHWRNARTAASHNPLIYKARIVGDWRINGTEPPFVWQIGSGKGNA
;
A
#
# COMPACT_ATOMS: atom_id res chain seq x y z
N VAL A 1 -6.64 -25.23 6.67
CA VAL A 1 -7.98 -25.55 7.21
C VAL A 1 -9.00 -25.28 6.12
N ASP A 2 -10.04 -26.11 5.96
CA ASP A 2 -11.12 -25.82 5.02
C ASP A 2 -11.98 -24.67 5.56
N ALA A 3 -12.07 -23.57 4.81
CA ALA A 3 -12.83 -22.38 5.17
C ALA A 3 -14.35 -22.62 5.23
N ARG A 4 -14.85 -23.71 4.64
CA ARG A 4 -16.28 -24.07 4.64
C ARG A 4 -16.64 -25.13 5.70
N HIS A 5 -15.69 -25.56 6.51
CA HIS A 5 -15.97 -26.52 7.58
C HIS A 5 -16.98 -25.93 8.58
N ALA A 6 -17.87 -26.75 9.14
CA ALA A 6 -18.96 -26.29 10.02
C ALA A 6 -18.49 -25.52 11.28
N GLY A 7 -17.28 -25.82 11.76
CA GLY A 7 -16.63 -25.09 12.86
C GLY A 7 -15.93 -23.77 12.46
N VAL A 8 -15.92 -23.40 11.17
CA VAL A 8 -15.38 -22.12 10.68
C VAL A 8 -16.51 -21.12 10.52
N ARG A 9 -16.37 -19.96 11.15
CA ARG A 9 -17.31 -18.84 11.02
C ARG A 9 -16.57 -17.59 10.57
N HIS A 10 -17.01 -17.01 9.45
CA HIS A 10 -16.56 -15.72 8.98
C HIS A 10 -17.61 -14.66 9.31
N SER A 11 -17.20 -13.59 9.96
CA SER A 11 -18.05 -12.43 10.26
C SER A 11 -17.85 -11.34 9.21
N ASP A 12 -18.92 -10.70 8.78
CA ASP A 12 -18.87 -9.49 7.95
C ASP A 12 -18.85 -8.23 8.84
N ASP A 13 -17.80 -8.14 9.67
CA ASP A 13 -17.63 -7.10 10.70
C ASP A 13 -16.45 -6.17 10.40
N TRP A 14 -15.97 -6.15 9.16
CA TRP A 14 -14.96 -5.19 8.72
C TRP A 14 -15.56 -3.77 8.61
N ASP A 15 -15.15 -2.88 9.50
CA ASP A 15 -15.68 -1.52 9.63
C ASP A 15 -14.73 -0.42 9.12
N GLY A 16 -13.69 -0.79 8.37
CA GLY A 16 -12.74 0.15 7.79
C GLY A 16 -13.37 1.14 6.80
N PHE A 17 -12.97 2.41 6.84
CA PHE A 17 -13.51 3.46 5.94
C PHE A 17 -13.08 3.31 4.46
N GLY A 18 -12.02 2.54 4.22
CA GLY A 18 -11.48 2.19 2.90
C GLY A 18 -11.24 0.69 2.80
N GLN A 19 -10.92 0.21 1.60
CA GLN A 19 -10.74 -1.23 1.33
C GLN A 19 -11.96 -2.04 1.81
N ARG A 20 -13.18 -1.52 1.57
CA ARG A 20 -14.42 -2.01 2.20
C ARG A 20 -14.86 -3.40 1.73
N THR A 21 -14.28 -3.91 0.65
CA THR A 21 -14.69 -5.17 0.00
C THR A 21 -13.61 -6.25 0.06
N THR A 22 -12.67 -6.15 1.01
CA THR A 22 -11.54 -7.10 1.14
C THR A 22 -11.86 -8.35 1.94
N GLY A 23 -13.00 -8.40 2.64
CA GLY A 23 -13.33 -9.51 3.54
C GLY A 23 -12.39 -9.60 4.75
N SER A 24 -11.90 -8.45 5.24
CA SER A 24 -10.95 -8.38 6.36
C SER A 24 -11.60 -8.47 7.75
N GLY A 25 -12.78 -9.09 7.83
CA GLY A 25 -13.51 -9.32 9.07
C GLY A 25 -12.95 -10.48 9.89
N THR A 26 -13.59 -10.74 11.01
CA THR A 26 -13.21 -11.77 11.98
C THR A 26 -13.46 -13.16 11.39
N SER A 27 -12.49 -14.07 11.61
CA SER A 27 -12.68 -15.50 11.37
C SER A 27 -12.47 -16.29 12.66
N VAL A 28 -13.47 -17.06 13.07
CA VAL A 28 -13.41 -17.93 14.25
C VAL A 28 -13.33 -19.38 13.81
N TYR A 29 -12.40 -20.12 14.40
CA TYR A 29 -12.19 -21.55 14.18
C TYR A 29 -12.49 -22.29 15.48
N ASP A 30 -13.61 -23.00 15.54
CA ASP A 30 -14.07 -23.78 16.70
C ASP A 30 -13.91 -25.27 16.43
N ASN A 31 -12.99 -25.91 17.16
CA ASN A 31 -12.70 -27.35 17.08
C ASN A 31 -12.55 -27.90 15.64
N VAL A 32 -11.97 -27.10 14.75
CA VAL A 32 -11.82 -27.46 13.34
C VAL A 32 -10.65 -28.42 13.17
N PRO A 33 -10.84 -29.61 12.57
CA PRO A 33 -9.76 -30.55 12.37
C PRO A 33 -8.71 -29.98 11.42
N LEU A 34 -7.44 -30.13 11.80
CA LEU A 34 -6.29 -29.78 10.98
C LEU A 34 -5.46 -31.04 10.71
N PRO A 35 -5.46 -31.58 9.48
CA PRO A 35 -4.57 -32.68 9.12
C PRO A 35 -3.10 -32.29 9.36
N ALA A 36 -2.29 -33.22 9.89
CA ALA A 36 -0.87 -32.97 10.13
C ALA A 36 -0.12 -32.56 8.84
N THR A 37 -0.55 -33.08 7.68
CA THR A 37 -0.02 -32.72 6.36
C THR A 37 -0.30 -31.27 5.94
N HIS A 38 -1.24 -30.59 6.60
CA HIS A 38 -1.55 -29.17 6.36
C HIS A 38 -0.80 -28.24 7.33
N VAL A 39 -0.02 -28.79 8.26
CA VAL A 39 0.85 -27.99 9.13
C VAL A 39 2.09 -27.60 8.34
N ILE A 40 2.28 -26.30 8.15
CA ILE A 40 3.47 -25.73 7.49
C ILE A 40 4.31 -25.07 8.57
N PRO A 41 5.47 -25.64 8.95
CA PRO A 41 6.33 -25.05 9.97
C PRO A 41 6.83 -23.67 9.56
N PHE A 42 6.84 -22.74 10.51
CA PHE A 42 7.13 -21.33 10.21
C PHE A 42 8.55 -21.14 9.68
N GLU A 43 9.52 -21.89 10.20
CA GLU A 43 10.91 -21.90 9.79
C GLU A 43 11.13 -22.37 8.35
N GLN A 44 10.17 -23.10 7.77
CA GLN A 44 10.23 -23.56 6.38
C GLN A 44 9.68 -22.52 5.39
N ARG A 45 8.99 -21.48 5.88
CA ARG A 45 8.50 -20.40 5.03
C ARG A 45 9.66 -19.65 4.39
N PHE A 46 9.33 -18.94 3.31
CA PHE A 46 10.30 -18.12 2.61
C PHE A 46 10.65 -16.88 3.45
N LYS A 47 11.95 -16.63 3.64
CA LYS A 47 12.46 -15.55 4.51
C LYS A 47 12.05 -14.15 4.01
N TYR A 48 11.81 -14.00 2.71
CA TYR A 48 11.42 -12.72 2.08
C TYR A 48 9.91 -12.43 2.16
N GLN A 49 9.14 -13.22 2.92
CA GLN A 49 7.68 -13.12 2.99
C GLN A 49 7.15 -11.75 3.35
N THR A 50 7.77 -11.10 4.34
CA THR A 50 7.34 -9.78 4.79
C THR A 50 7.49 -8.75 3.68
N ALA A 51 8.68 -8.66 3.09
CA ALA A 51 8.94 -7.79 1.94
C ALA A 51 7.97 -8.08 0.78
N PHE A 52 7.67 -9.35 0.49
CA PHE A 52 6.74 -9.74 -0.56
C PHE A 52 5.32 -9.23 -0.31
N TYR A 53 4.78 -9.44 0.90
CA TYR A 53 3.45 -8.92 1.25
C TYR A 53 3.39 -7.39 1.19
N GLN A 54 4.48 -6.71 1.55
CA GLN A 54 4.56 -5.26 1.42
C GLN A 54 4.59 -4.80 -0.03
N LEU A 55 5.28 -5.52 -0.92
CA LEU A 55 5.23 -5.22 -2.35
C LEU A 55 3.81 -5.31 -2.92
N VAL A 56 3.00 -6.28 -2.46
CA VAL A 56 1.59 -6.38 -2.85
C VAL A 56 0.80 -5.13 -2.42
N LEU A 57 0.99 -4.65 -1.19
CA LEU A 57 0.35 -3.42 -0.71
C LEU A 57 0.84 -2.17 -1.46
N LEU A 58 2.13 -2.12 -1.80
CA LEU A 58 2.70 -1.04 -2.63
C LEU A 58 2.06 -1.03 -4.04
N ALA A 59 1.85 -2.20 -4.65
CA ALA A 59 1.16 -2.30 -5.92
C ALA A 59 -0.30 -1.83 -5.83
N VAL A 60 -1.00 -2.13 -4.73
CA VAL A 60 -2.35 -1.59 -4.46
C VAL A 60 -2.33 -0.06 -4.38
N LEU A 61 -1.37 0.53 -3.64
CA LEU A 61 -1.23 1.98 -3.53
C LEU A 61 -0.91 2.63 -4.88
N ALA A 62 0.04 2.09 -5.64
CA ALA A 62 0.37 2.57 -6.97
C ALA A 62 -0.85 2.51 -7.90
N GLY A 63 -1.62 1.42 -7.87
CA GLY A 63 -2.87 1.29 -8.62
C GLY A 63 -3.93 2.32 -8.24
N ILE A 64 -4.05 2.67 -6.95
CA ILE A 64 -4.90 3.77 -6.49
C ILE A 64 -4.39 5.11 -7.04
N GLY A 65 -3.08 5.35 -7.03
CA GLY A 65 -2.46 6.53 -7.64
C GLY A 65 -2.83 6.69 -9.12
N ARG A 66 -2.71 5.61 -9.91
CA ARG A 66 -3.15 5.60 -11.33
C ARG A 66 -4.62 5.94 -11.49
N ALA A 67 -5.47 5.44 -10.59
CA ALA A 67 -6.89 5.74 -10.61
C ALA A 67 -7.17 7.22 -10.30
N VAL A 68 -6.42 7.81 -9.36
CA VAL A 68 -6.48 9.26 -9.07
C VAL A 68 -6.13 10.06 -10.32
N GLU A 69 -4.98 9.79 -10.95
CA GLU A 69 -4.53 10.50 -12.15
C GLU A 69 -5.53 10.40 -13.30
N ARG A 70 -6.03 9.19 -13.58
CA ARG A 70 -7.04 8.96 -14.61
C ARG A 70 -8.30 9.77 -14.34
N ASP A 71 -8.84 9.67 -13.13
CA ASP A 71 -10.13 10.28 -12.78
C ASP A 71 -10.01 11.81 -12.77
N ILE A 72 -8.93 12.38 -12.24
CA ILE A 72 -8.76 13.85 -12.26
C ILE A 72 -8.64 14.39 -13.69
N ALA A 73 -7.88 13.69 -14.54
CA ALA A 73 -7.73 14.09 -15.93
C ALA A 73 -9.09 14.04 -16.67
N GLN A 74 -9.93 13.04 -16.39
CA GLN A 74 -11.27 12.95 -16.98
C GLN A 74 -12.19 14.07 -16.47
N GLU A 75 -12.22 14.29 -15.16
CA GLU A 75 -13.05 15.32 -14.52
C GLU A 75 -12.71 16.73 -15.00
N VAL A 76 -11.42 17.03 -15.20
CA VAL A 76 -10.97 18.32 -15.75
C VAL A 76 -11.38 18.48 -17.21
N ARG A 77 -11.26 17.43 -18.05
CA ARG A 77 -11.63 17.47 -19.47
C ARG A 77 -13.12 17.69 -19.69
N ASP A 78 -13.96 17.02 -18.90
CA ASP A 78 -15.42 17.05 -19.11
C ASP A 78 -16.09 18.29 -18.53
N ARG A 79 -15.39 18.99 -17.62
CA ARG A 79 -15.94 20.12 -16.89
C ARG A 79 -16.26 21.30 -17.79
N LYS A 80 -17.54 21.68 -17.79
CA LYS A 80 -18.04 22.87 -18.52
C LYS A 80 -18.11 24.13 -17.68
N ARG A 81 -18.31 24.02 -16.37
CA ARG A 81 -18.39 25.17 -15.46
C ARG A 81 -16.99 25.70 -15.13
N VAL A 82 -16.73 26.94 -15.53
CA VAL A 82 -15.48 27.67 -15.27
C VAL A 82 -15.51 28.45 -13.96
N PHE A 83 -14.35 28.88 -13.50
CA PHE A 83 -14.20 29.83 -12.40
C PHE A 83 -14.15 31.24 -12.98
N SER A 84 -14.93 32.18 -12.43
CA SER A 84 -14.92 33.59 -12.89
C SER A 84 -13.57 34.28 -12.70
N HIS A 85 -12.74 33.75 -11.80
CA HIS A 85 -11.39 34.23 -11.51
C HIS A 85 -10.31 33.25 -12.05
N GLY A 86 -10.69 32.33 -12.95
CA GLY A 86 -9.76 31.41 -13.60
C GLY A 86 -9.02 32.07 -14.76
N ASN A 87 -7.99 31.40 -15.27
CA ASN A 87 -7.06 31.94 -16.26
C ASN A 87 -7.45 31.62 -17.71
N ALA A 88 -8.58 30.92 -17.93
CA ALA A 88 -8.97 30.45 -19.25
C ALA A 88 -10.49 30.33 -19.44
N GLY A 89 -10.93 30.29 -20.70
CA GLY A 89 -12.33 30.08 -21.08
C GLY A 89 -12.85 28.64 -20.85
N SER A 90 -11.98 27.71 -20.45
CA SER A 90 -12.35 26.35 -20.02
C SER A 90 -11.38 25.84 -18.97
N VAL A 91 -11.85 24.96 -18.07
CA VAL A 91 -11.02 24.44 -16.96
C VAL A 91 -9.85 23.61 -17.47
N SER A 92 -10.02 22.86 -18.56
CA SER A 92 -8.93 22.09 -19.20
C SER A 92 -7.80 22.95 -19.77
N GLN A 93 -8.05 24.24 -20.03
CA GLN A 93 -7.06 25.19 -20.56
C GLN A 93 -6.52 26.13 -19.48
N ASP A 94 -6.95 25.98 -18.22
CA ASP A 94 -6.44 26.79 -17.12
C ASP A 94 -5.07 26.25 -16.68
N SER A 95 -4.04 27.09 -16.78
CA SER A 95 -2.65 26.71 -16.48
C SER A 95 -2.44 26.28 -15.03
N GLN A 96 -3.15 26.87 -14.07
CA GLN A 96 -3.05 26.48 -12.66
C GLN A 96 -3.71 25.12 -12.42
N VAL A 97 -4.77 24.79 -13.15
CA VAL A 97 -5.40 23.46 -13.09
C VAL A 97 -4.51 22.41 -13.75
N GLN A 98 -3.94 22.72 -14.92
CA GLN A 98 -2.97 21.85 -15.58
C GLN A 98 -1.75 21.57 -14.70
N GLN A 99 -1.27 22.57 -13.95
CA GLN A 99 -0.20 22.40 -12.97
C GLN A 99 -0.56 21.37 -11.89
N VAL A 100 -1.78 21.41 -11.34
CA VAL A 100 -2.24 20.42 -10.34
C VAL A 100 -2.27 19.01 -10.95
N VAL A 101 -2.83 18.85 -12.15
CA VAL A 101 -2.89 17.54 -12.84
C VAL A 101 -1.47 17.02 -13.13
N GLY A 102 -0.57 17.87 -13.61
CA GLY A 102 0.82 17.50 -13.88
C GLY A 102 1.59 17.11 -12.61
N GLN A 103 1.35 17.82 -11.50
CA GLN A 103 1.95 17.50 -10.20
C GLN A 103 1.48 16.12 -9.69
N ILE A 104 0.19 15.81 -9.84
CA ILE A 104 -0.37 14.48 -9.50
C ILE A 104 0.26 13.39 -10.38
N ALA A 105 0.35 13.61 -11.69
CA ALA A 105 0.99 12.66 -12.60
C ALA A 105 2.45 12.39 -12.22
N ALA A 106 3.22 13.42 -11.85
CA ALA A 106 4.60 13.28 -11.38
C ALA A 106 4.70 12.50 -10.06
N GLN A 107 3.77 12.72 -9.11
CA GLN A 107 3.71 11.95 -7.86
C GLN A 107 3.41 10.47 -8.11
N VAL A 108 2.44 10.17 -9.00
CA VAL A 108 2.07 8.80 -9.37
C VAL A 108 3.22 8.11 -10.07
N TYR A 109 3.88 8.77 -11.03
CA TYR A 109 5.08 8.25 -11.69
C TYR A 109 6.17 7.85 -10.69
N ALA A 110 6.48 8.72 -9.72
CA ALA A 110 7.48 8.42 -8.70
C ALA A 110 7.06 7.25 -7.79
N ALA A 111 5.77 7.14 -7.45
CA ALA A 111 5.23 6.04 -6.67
C ALA A 111 5.31 4.70 -7.41
N GLU A 112 4.99 4.68 -8.71
CA GLU A 112 5.13 3.49 -9.57
C GLU A 112 6.58 3.06 -9.69
N ALA A 113 7.49 4.01 -9.96
CA ALA A 113 8.91 3.73 -10.08
C ALA A 113 9.50 3.17 -8.78
N ALA A 114 9.13 3.71 -7.62
CA ALA A 114 9.55 3.18 -6.31
C ALA A 114 9.00 1.77 -6.06
N THR A 115 7.75 1.52 -6.46
CA THR A 115 7.13 0.19 -6.35
C THR A 115 7.86 -0.83 -7.23
N LEU A 116 8.11 -0.51 -8.50
CA LEU A 116 8.84 -1.41 -9.41
C LEU A 116 10.27 -1.66 -8.94
N ARG A 117 10.99 -0.62 -8.51
CA ARG A 117 12.35 -0.74 -7.97
C ARG A 117 12.43 -1.70 -6.79
N SER A 118 11.41 -1.74 -5.93
CA SER A 118 11.38 -2.65 -4.78
C SER A 118 11.11 -4.12 -5.14
N ALA A 119 10.72 -4.41 -6.39
CA ALA A 119 10.57 -5.79 -6.88
C ALA A 119 11.91 -6.48 -7.19
N GLU A 120 12.95 -5.76 -7.62
CA GLU A 120 14.24 -6.38 -7.98
C GLU A 120 14.96 -7.05 -6.80
N PRO A 121 15.09 -6.41 -5.61
CA PRO A 121 15.67 -7.06 -4.44
C PRO A 121 14.86 -8.28 -3.98
N LEU A 122 13.54 -8.23 -4.14
CA LEU A 122 12.66 -9.37 -3.86
C LEU A 122 12.93 -10.53 -4.80
N GLN A 123 13.09 -10.26 -6.10
CA GLN A 123 13.46 -11.28 -7.07
C GLN A 123 14.83 -11.90 -6.73
N ARG A 124 15.80 -11.09 -6.28
CA ARG A 124 17.10 -11.61 -5.81
C ARG A 124 16.94 -12.51 -4.58
N ALA A 125 16.10 -12.12 -3.62
CA ALA A 125 15.84 -12.94 -2.43
C ALA A 125 15.14 -14.26 -2.79
N TYR A 126 14.20 -14.24 -3.74
CA TYR A 126 13.58 -15.44 -4.29
C TYR A 126 14.61 -16.39 -4.89
N VAL A 127 15.48 -15.89 -5.78
CA VAL A 127 16.52 -16.71 -6.43
C VAL A 127 17.53 -17.24 -5.39
N ALA A 128 17.97 -16.40 -4.45
CA ALA A 128 18.96 -16.76 -3.45
C ALA A 128 18.51 -17.90 -2.52
N ARG A 129 17.19 -18.02 -2.25
CA ARG A 129 16.61 -19.14 -1.49
C ARG A 129 16.99 -20.52 -2.05
N PHE A 130 17.18 -20.62 -3.36
CA PHE A 130 17.50 -21.90 -4.04
C PHE A 130 19.00 -22.08 -4.33
N GLY A 131 19.84 -21.11 -3.93
CA GLY A 131 21.27 -21.09 -4.26
C GLY A 131 22.18 -21.84 -3.29
N ASN A 132 21.64 -22.45 -2.22
CA ASN A 132 22.40 -23.15 -1.16
C ASN A 132 23.54 -22.33 -0.53
N ASP A 133 23.39 -21.01 -0.46
CA ASP A 133 24.35 -20.09 0.15
C ASP A 133 23.62 -19.26 1.23
N PRO A 134 23.76 -19.64 2.51
CA PRO A 134 23.05 -18.97 3.61
C PRO A 134 23.36 -17.49 3.74
N GLN A 135 24.60 -17.07 3.44
CA GLN A 135 25.01 -15.67 3.55
C GLN A 135 24.42 -14.86 2.41
N ARG A 136 24.49 -15.37 1.17
CA ARG A 136 23.85 -14.72 0.01
C ARG A 136 22.34 -14.62 0.18
N GLU A 137 21.69 -15.65 0.70
CA GLU A 137 20.26 -15.61 1.03
C GLU A 137 19.98 -14.51 2.06
N LYS A 138 20.73 -14.47 3.16
CA LYS A 138 20.59 -13.45 4.20
C LYS A 138 20.69 -12.03 3.64
N ASP A 139 21.75 -11.73 2.89
CA ASP A 139 22.00 -10.40 2.34
C ASP A 139 20.90 -9.96 1.36
N ALA A 140 20.39 -10.89 0.55
CA ALA A 140 19.28 -10.62 -0.36
C ALA A 140 17.97 -10.32 0.39
N ASN A 141 17.69 -11.02 1.49
CA ASN A 141 16.53 -10.76 2.33
C ASN A 141 16.60 -9.40 3.03
N ILE A 142 17.78 -9.02 3.56
CA ILE A 142 18.00 -7.68 4.14
C ILE A 142 17.72 -6.60 3.10
N ALA A 143 18.27 -6.76 1.89
CA ALA A 143 18.05 -5.80 0.80
C ALA A 143 16.55 -5.67 0.44
N ALA A 144 15.82 -6.78 0.40
CA ALA A 144 14.38 -6.78 0.14
C ALA A 144 13.58 -6.06 1.22
N GLU A 145 13.85 -6.30 2.50
CA GLU A 145 13.15 -5.62 3.60
C GLU A 145 13.45 -4.11 3.61
N ILE A 146 14.71 -3.71 3.41
CA ILE A 146 15.08 -2.29 3.40
C ILE A 146 14.50 -1.54 2.19
N GLU A 147 14.56 -2.11 0.99
CA GLU A 147 14.02 -1.42 -0.20
C GLU A 147 12.50 -1.33 -0.16
N THR A 148 11.80 -2.36 0.30
CA THR A 148 10.34 -2.30 0.48
C THR A 148 9.92 -1.36 1.62
N ALA A 149 10.72 -1.22 2.68
CA ALA A 149 10.48 -0.24 3.74
C ALA A 149 10.61 1.21 3.25
N LYS A 150 11.62 1.51 2.41
CA LYS A 150 11.74 2.82 1.75
C LYS A 150 10.53 3.13 0.89
N ALA A 151 10.15 2.16 0.05
CA ALA A 151 9.00 2.31 -0.83
C ALA A 151 7.70 2.51 -0.03
N GLN A 152 7.49 1.79 1.08
CA GLN A 152 6.32 1.98 1.96
C GLN A 152 6.17 3.42 2.45
N VAL A 153 7.26 4.04 2.88
CA VAL A 153 7.25 5.43 3.36
C VAL A 153 6.83 6.38 2.24
N ILE A 154 7.55 6.35 1.11
CA ILE A 154 7.37 7.37 0.06
C ILE A 154 6.12 7.14 -0.80
N VAL A 155 5.79 5.89 -1.14
CA VAL A 155 4.62 5.57 -1.97
C VAL A 155 3.34 5.94 -1.22
N SER A 156 3.27 5.65 0.08
CA SER A 156 2.13 6.03 0.91
C SER A 156 1.94 7.55 0.95
N GLU A 157 3.02 8.31 1.13
CA GLU A 157 2.99 9.77 1.13
C GLU A 157 2.48 10.34 -0.20
N LEU A 158 3.11 9.91 -1.31
CA LEU A 158 2.81 10.42 -2.64
C LEU A 158 1.36 10.12 -3.07
N VAL A 159 0.88 8.90 -2.84
CA VAL A 159 -0.49 8.50 -3.23
C VAL A 159 -1.54 9.20 -2.37
N LEU A 160 -1.31 9.35 -1.07
CA LEU A 160 -2.22 10.10 -0.19
C LEU A 160 -2.27 11.58 -0.57
N ARG A 161 -1.12 12.16 -0.90
CA ARG A 161 -1.01 13.54 -1.36
C ARG A 161 -1.74 13.74 -2.68
N ALA A 162 -1.51 12.89 -3.67
CA ALA A 162 -2.22 12.91 -4.95
C ALA A 162 -3.75 12.81 -4.75
N ALA A 163 -4.18 11.87 -3.90
CA ALA A 163 -5.59 11.65 -3.57
C ALA A 163 -6.24 12.87 -2.86
N THR A 164 -5.44 13.71 -2.21
CA THR A 164 -5.91 14.94 -1.54
C THR A 164 -5.88 16.13 -2.50
N GLU A 165 -4.79 16.29 -3.26
CA GLU A 165 -4.58 17.44 -4.14
C GLU A 165 -5.49 17.44 -5.36
N LEU A 166 -6.07 16.30 -5.76
CA LEU A 166 -7.04 16.24 -6.87
C LEU A 166 -8.23 17.21 -6.65
N PHE A 167 -8.62 17.47 -5.41
CA PHE A 167 -9.71 18.39 -5.09
C PHE A 167 -9.33 19.86 -5.35
N ASN A 168 -8.03 20.20 -5.38
CA ASN A 168 -7.57 21.56 -5.71
C ASN A 168 -7.87 21.93 -7.17
N ALA A 169 -7.94 20.95 -8.08
CA ALA A 169 -8.33 21.16 -9.47
C ALA A 169 -9.86 21.17 -9.68
N LEU A 170 -10.64 20.54 -8.79
CA LEU A 170 -12.09 20.38 -8.95
C LEU A 170 -12.93 21.29 -8.05
N GLY A 171 -12.35 21.81 -6.96
CA GLY A 171 -13.08 22.58 -5.96
C GLY A 171 -14.34 21.87 -5.43
N ALA A 172 -15.36 22.64 -5.06
CA ALA A 172 -16.59 22.12 -4.46
C ALA A 172 -17.34 21.08 -5.32
N SER A 173 -17.22 21.11 -6.65
CA SER A 173 -17.86 20.09 -7.50
C SER A 173 -17.17 18.73 -7.43
N GLY A 174 -15.93 18.66 -6.92
CA GLY A 174 -15.20 17.41 -6.70
C GLY A 174 -15.75 16.62 -5.52
N VAL A 175 -16.31 17.27 -4.49
CA VAL A 175 -16.78 16.62 -3.25
C VAL A 175 -18.17 15.97 -3.36
N SER A 176 -18.69 15.81 -4.59
CA SER A 176 -19.98 15.17 -4.81
C SER A 176 -19.93 13.68 -4.48
N VAL A 177 -20.89 13.21 -3.67
CA VAL A 177 -21.07 11.79 -3.35
C VAL A 177 -21.25 10.91 -4.59
N ASN A 178 -21.83 11.47 -5.67
CA ASN A 178 -22.02 10.74 -6.93
C ASN A 178 -20.70 10.47 -7.65
N LYS A 179 -19.67 11.30 -7.44
CA LYS A 179 -18.33 11.09 -7.99
C LYS A 179 -17.49 10.16 -7.12
N ALA A 180 -17.76 10.16 -5.81
CA ALA A 180 -17.09 9.35 -4.80
C ALA A 180 -15.55 9.40 -4.90
N LEU A 181 -14.95 10.55 -5.23
CA LEU A 181 -13.49 10.69 -5.44
C LEU A 181 -12.68 10.53 -4.15
N ASP A 182 -13.32 10.78 -3.00
CA ASP A 182 -12.79 10.53 -1.67
C ASP A 182 -12.45 9.05 -1.43
N ARG A 183 -13.04 8.12 -2.22
CA ARG A 183 -12.72 6.69 -2.17
C ARG A 183 -11.24 6.39 -2.40
N HIS A 184 -10.57 7.20 -3.23
CA HIS A 184 -9.15 7.02 -3.51
C HIS A 184 -8.32 7.23 -2.26
N TRP A 185 -8.55 8.36 -1.58
CA TRP A 185 -7.87 8.68 -0.34
C TRP A 185 -8.20 7.67 0.76
N ARG A 186 -9.49 7.33 0.94
CA ARG A 186 -9.92 6.35 1.94
C ARG A 186 -9.25 4.99 1.72
N ASN A 187 -9.29 4.47 0.51
CA ASN A 187 -8.66 3.19 0.17
C ASN A 187 -7.14 3.21 0.33
N ALA A 188 -6.47 4.30 -0.06
CA ALA A 188 -5.03 4.45 0.10
C ALA A 188 -4.65 4.53 1.58
N ARG A 189 -5.37 5.33 2.37
CA ARG A 189 -5.10 5.50 3.79
C ARG A 189 -5.29 4.20 4.56
N THR A 190 -6.33 3.43 4.25
CA THR A 190 -6.52 2.10 4.84
C THR A 190 -5.37 1.16 4.49
N ALA A 191 -4.99 1.05 3.22
CA ALA A 191 -3.88 0.18 2.80
C ALA A 191 -2.54 0.60 3.44
N ALA A 192 -2.23 1.89 3.45
CA ALA A 192 -1.02 2.45 4.04
C ALA A 192 -0.96 2.34 5.58
N SER A 193 -2.08 2.00 6.23
CA SER A 193 -2.15 1.83 7.69
C SER A 193 -1.88 0.40 8.15
N HIS A 194 -1.72 -0.57 7.24
CA HIS A 194 -1.46 -1.97 7.61
C HIS A 194 -0.25 -2.11 8.54
N ASN A 195 0.84 -1.39 8.25
CA ASN A 195 2.01 -1.30 9.11
C ASN A 195 2.28 0.18 9.45
N PRO A 196 2.59 0.53 10.70
CA PRO A 196 2.89 1.93 11.03
C PRO A 196 4.16 2.41 10.31
N LEU A 197 3.99 3.39 9.42
CA LEU A 197 5.07 3.95 8.59
C LEU A 197 6.23 4.51 9.42
N ILE A 198 5.95 5.00 10.64
CA ILE A 198 6.97 5.50 11.58
C ILE A 198 8.03 4.44 11.90
N TYR A 199 7.64 3.17 12.01
CA TYR A 199 8.59 2.10 12.28
C TYR A 199 9.40 1.75 11.04
N LYS A 200 8.80 1.78 9.85
CA LYS A 200 9.52 1.58 8.59
C LYS A 200 10.55 2.69 8.36
N ALA A 201 10.21 3.95 8.62
CA ALA A 201 11.15 5.06 8.57
C ALA A 201 12.32 4.87 9.55
N ARG A 202 12.03 4.48 10.81
CA ARG A 202 13.06 4.19 11.81
C ARG A 202 14.01 3.07 11.36
N ILE A 203 13.49 1.96 10.83
CA ILE A 203 14.30 0.83 10.35
C ILE A 203 15.23 1.26 9.22
N VAL A 204 14.71 2.03 8.26
CA VAL A 204 15.53 2.56 7.17
C VAL A 204 16.63 3.46 7.72
N GLY A 205 16.31 4.35 8.66
CA GLY A 205 17.29 5.23 9.31
C GLY A 205 18.38 4.46 10.05
N ASP A 206 17.99 3.50 10.89
CA ASP A 206 18.90 2.67 11.69
C ASP A 206 19.85 1.83 10.80
N TRP A 207 19.31 1.20 9.74
CA TRP A 207 20.14 0.51 8.75
C TRP A 207 21.14 1.45 8.08
N ARG A 208 20.73 2.69 7.73
CA ARG A 208 21.60 3.65 7.04
C ARG A 208 22.71 4.20 7.92
N ILE A 209 22.47 4.35 9.21
CA ILE A 209 23.43 4.96 10.14
C ILE A 209 24.31 3.88 10.77
N ASN A 210 23.71 2.79 11.24
CA ASN A 210 24.37 1.80 12.09
C ASN A 210 24.61 0.46 11.39
N GLY A 211 23.99 0.22 10.22
CA GLY A 211 24.03 -1.11 9.58
C GLY A 211 23.23 -2.17 10.33
N THR A 212 22.34 -1.77 11.24
CA THR A 212 21.53 -2.69 12.06
C THR A 212 20.58 -3.51 11.18
N GLU A 213 20.71 -4.83 11.25
CA GLU A 213 19.87 -5.77 10.50
C GLU A 213 18.37 -5.55 10.80
N PRO A 214 17.50 -5.43 9.77
CA PRO A 214 16.09 -5.19 9.99
C PRO A 214 15.38 -6.44 10.55
N PRO A 215 14.30 -6.28 11.33
CA PRO A 215 13.48 -7.41 11.76
C PRO A 215 12.65 -7.98 10.61
N PHE A 216 12.58 -9.31 10.52
CA PHE A 216 11.89 -10.03 9.42
C PHE A 216 10.49 -10.52 9.76
N VAL A 217 10.10 -10.52 11.04
CA VAL A 217 8.79 -10.99 11.50
C VAL A 217 8.14 -9.89 12.32
N TRP A 218 6.94 -9.48 11.89
CA TRP A 218 6.10 -8.53 12.60
C TRP A 218 4.97 -9.30 13.25
N GLN A 219 4.94 -9.32 14.59
CA GLN A 219 3.82 -9.90 15.32
C GLN A 219 2.85 -8.78 15.71
N ILE A 220 1.57 -9.01 15.42
CA ILE A 220 0.45 -8.20 15.93
C ILE A 220 -0.10 -8.94 17.14
N GLY A 221 -0.23 -8.25 18.27
CA GLY A 221 -0.75 -8.84 19.50
C GLY A 221 -0.91 -7.79 20.59
N SER A 222 -1.59 -8.18 21.68
CA SER A 222 -1.63 -7.39 22.89
C SER A 222 -0.18 -7.17 23.36
N GLY A 223 0.23 -5.91 23.53
CA GLY A 223 1.50 -5.60 24.20
C GLY A 223 1.56 -6.38 25.51
N LYS A 224 2.76 -6.75 25.98
CA LYS A 224 2.93 -7.54 27.21
C LYS A 224 2.04 -6.94 28.30
N GLY A 225 0.90 -7.59 28.56
CA GLY A 225 0.13 -7.30 29.74
C GLY A 225 1.10 -7.59 30.88
N ASN A 226 1.39 -6.59 31.71
CA ASN A 226 1.97 -6.89 32.99
C ASN A 226 0.98 -7.84 33.68
N ALA A 227 1.35 -9.12 33.72
CA ALA A 227 0.75 -10.08 34.63
C ALA A 227 1.16 -9.72 36.06
#